data_AF-A0A7S3RK68-F1
#
_entry.id   AF-A0A7S3RK68-F1
#
_cell.length_a   1.000
_cell.length_b   1.000
_cell.length_c   1.000
_cell.angle_alpha   90.00
_cell.angle_beta   90.00
_cell.angle_gamma   90.00
#
_symmetry.space_group_name_H-M   'P 1'
#
loop_
_entity.id
_entity.type
_entity.pdbx_description
1 polymer ?
#
loop_
_entity_poly.entity_id
_entity_poly.type
_entity_poly.pdbx_seq_one_letter_code
_entity_poly.pdbx_strand_id
1 'polypeptide(L)'
;VALVEEVLSGVMQLSRHTFGNFVVQHVLKYGPSSQRKRVCDTIQSDVQRLARHRVASHVVRCALAHGAAEDRQHFVDALRANAGEFAELAHHHCGSFVVREMRRELRKEAQ
;
A
#
# COMPACT_ATOMS: atom_id res chain seq x y z
N VAL A 1 -1.49 -5.24 -26.87
CA VAL A 1 -1.93 -4.94 -25.48
C VAL A 1 -0.67 -4.74 -24.65
N ALA A 2 -0.49 -3.59 -24.02
CA ALA A 2 0.70 -3.35 -23.21
C ALA A 2 0.57 -4.13 -21.88
N LEU A 3 1.54 -5.01 -21.56
CA LEU A 3 1.54 -5.87 -20.37
C LEU A 3 1.21 -5.13 -19.07
N VAL A 4 1.61 -3.86 -18.97
CA VAL A 4 1.37 -3.03 -17.79
C VAL A 4 -0.10 -2.66 -17.63
N GLU A 5 -0.86 -2.46 -18.71
CA GLU A 5 -2.30 -2.18 -18.61
C GLU A 5 -3.08 -3.38 -18.09
N GLU A 6 -2.64 -4.60 -18.43
CA GLU A 6 -3.22 -5.83 -17.89
C GLU A 6 -2.94 -5.96 -16.39
N VAL A 7 -1.71 -5.64 -15.94
CA VAL A 7 -1.36 -5.55 -14.51
C VAL A 7 -2.25 -4.52 -13.79
N LEU A 8 -2.48 -3.36 -14.40
CA LEU A 8 -3.31 -2.30 -13.82
C LEU A 8 -4.78 -2.69 -13.72
N SER A 9 -5.27 -3.57 -14.59
CA SER A 9 -6.62 -4.13 -14.49
C SER A 9 -6.76 -5.16 -13.34
N GLY A 10 -5.67 -5.81 -12.98
CA GLY A 10 -5.62 -6.89 -11.98
C GLY A 10 -5.01 -6.52 -10.63
N VAL A 11 -4.80 -5.24 -10.32
CA VAL A 11 -4.01 -4.79 -9.15
C VAL A 11 -4.42 -5.46 -7.84
N MET A 12 -5.71 -5.52 -7.53
CA MET A 12 -6.19 -6.13 -6.27
C MET A 12 -5.84 -7.62 -6.17
N GLN A 13 -6.06 -8.37 -7.26
CA GLN A 13 -5.77 -9.80 -7.30
C GLN A 13 -4.27 -10.04 -7.22
N LEU A 14 -3.48 -9.29 -8.00
CA LEU A 14 -2.02 -9.40 -8.02
C LEU A 14 -1.41 -9.03 -6.68
N SER A 15 -1.94 -8.02 -5.98
CA SER A 15 -1.45 -7.61 -4.67
C SER A 15 -1.55 -8.72 -3.61
N ARG A 16 -2.56 -9.58 -3.72
CA ARG A 16 -2.77 -10.73 -2.82
C ARG A 16 -2.01 -11.97 -3.27
N HIS A 17 -1.54 -12.01 -4.52
CA HIS A 17 -0.87 -13.16 -5.12
C HIS A 17 0.60 -13.28 -4.70
N THR A 18 1.05 -14.50 -4.37
CA THR A 18 2.40 -14.81 -3.86
C THR A 18 3.54 -14.32 -4.75
N PHE A 19 3.31 -14.24 -6.07
CA PHE A 19 4.27 -13.69 -7.03
C PHE A 19 3.83 -12.36 -7.65
N GLY A 20 2.51 -12.15 -7.77
CA GLY A 20 1.95 -10.96 -8.44
C GLY A 20 2.25 -9.68 -7.66
N ASN A 21 2.38 -9.79 -6.34
CA ASN A 21 2.69 -8.66 -5.47
C ASN A 21 4.02 -7.99 -5.82
N PHE A 22 5.00 -8.74 -6.35
CA PHE A 22 6.29 -8.18 -6.76
C PHE A 22 6.13 -7.28 -7.99
N VAL A 23 5.24 -7.65 -8.92
CA VAL A 23 4.94 -6.83 -10.10
C VAL A 23 4.28 -5.51 -9.67
N VAL A 24 3.31 -5.57 -8.76
CA VAL A 24 2.65 -4.35 -8.24
C VAL A 24 3.65 -3.46 -7.49
N GLN A 25 4.52 -4.05 -6.67
CA GLN A 25 5.60 -3.29 -6.01
C GLN A 25 6.57 -2.67 -7.01
N HIS A 26 6.86 -3.35 -8.11
CA HIS A 26 7.74 -2.83 -9.16
C HIS A 26 7.11 -1.61 -9.84
N VAL A 27 5.81 -1.67 -10.16
CA VAL A 27 5.06 -0.52 -10.68
C VAL A 27 5.07 0.63 -9.67
N LEU A 28 4.90 0.35 -8.38
CA LEU A 28 4.94 1.39 -7.34
C LEU A 28 6.31 2.08 -7.23
N LYS A 29 7.41 1.34 -7.46
CA LYS A 29 8.79 1.86 -7.33
C LYS A 29 9.29 2.59 -8.58
N TYR A 30 9.00 2.06 -9.75
CA TYR A 30 9.64 2.47 -11.00
C TYR A 30 8.65 2.88 -12.08
N GLY A 31 7.36 2.64 -11.86
CA GLY A 31 6.32 3.06 -12.79
C GLY A 31 6.16 4.59 -12.82
N PRO A 32 5.70 5.14 -13.95
CA PRO A 32 5.34 6.54 -14.05
C PRO A 32 4.24 6.91 -13.04
N SER A 33 4.19 8.19 -12.68
CA SER A 33 3.27 8.71 -11.64
C SER A 33 1.80 8.35 -11.89
N SER A 34 1.35 8.31 -13.15
CA SER A 34 -0.01 7.92 -13.52
C SER A 34 -0.34 6.46 -13.15
N GLN A 35 0.62 5.55 -13.35
CA GLN A 35 0.45 4.13 -13.01
C GLN A 35 0.51 3.90 -11.50
N ARG A 36 1.46 4.55 -10.83
CA ARG A 36 1.55 4.57 -9.36
C ARG A 36 0.23 5.04 -8.74
N LYS A 37 -0.29 6.17 -9.23
CA LYS A 37 -1.56 6.74 -8.77
C LYS A 37 -2.71 5.75 -8.96
N ARG A 38 -2.82 5.12 -10.14
CA ARG A 38 -3.85 4.11 -10.41
C ARG A 38 -3.75 2.89 -9.48
N VAL A 39 -2.54 2.44 -9.15
CA VAL A 39 -2.33 1.38 -8.14
C VAL A 39 -2.79 1.85 -6.76
N CYS A 40 -2.37 3.04 -6.32
CA CYS A 40 -2.76 3.62 -5.03
C CYS A 40 -4.29 3.75 -4.90
N ASP A 41 -4.94 4.32 -5.93
CA ASP A 41 -6.39 4.51 -5.98
C ASP A 41 -7.14 3.20 -5.92
N THR A 42 -6.57 2.13 -6.49
CA THR A 42 -7.19 0.81 -6.47
C THR A 42 -7.11 0.19 -5.07
N ILE A 43 -5.95 0.27 -4.41
CA ILE A 43 -5.74 -0.40 -3.11
C ILE A 43 -6.25 0.40 -1.91
N GLN A 44 -6.46 1.72 -2.03
CA GLN A 44 -6.91 2.56 -0.91
C GLN A 44 -8.26 2.13 -0.34
N SER A 45 -9.15 1.64 -1.20
CA SER A 45 -10.51 1.22 -0.83
C SER A 45 -10.53 0.04 0.16
N ASP A 46 -9.47 -0.75 0.20
CA ASP A 46 -9.38 -2.00 0.98
C ASP A 46 -8.11 -2.00 1.87
N VAL A 47 -7.46 -0.85 2.07
CA VAL A 47 -6.13 -0.75 2.70
C VAL A 47 -6.06 -1.38 4.09
N GLN A 48 -7.11 -1.23 4.90
CA GLN A 48 -7.23 -1.86 6.23
C GLN A 48 -7.07 -3.38 6.17
N ARG A 49 -7.77 -4.02 5.22
CA ARG A 49 -7.71 -5.47 5.02
C ARG A 49 -6.38 -5.89 4.42
N LEU A 50 -5.87 -5.14 3.43
CA LEU A 50 -4.59 -5.44 2.80
C LEU A 50 -3.41 -5.32 3.77
N ALA A 51 -3.44 -4.37 4.70
CA ALA A 51 -2.42 -4.20 5.73
C ALA A 51 -2.34 -5.40 6.70
N ARG A 52 -3.46 -6.12 6.89
CA ARG A 52 -3.53 -7.36 7.68
C ARG A 52 -3.24 -8.62 6.85
N HIS A 53 -3.10 -8.52 5.54
CA HIS A 53 -2.86 -9.67 4.69
C HIS A 53 -1.37 -10.00 4.59
N ARG A 54 -1.02 -11.29 4.72
CA ARG A 54 0.38 -11.78 4.68
C ARG A 54 1.17 -11.25 3.48
N VAL A 55 0.60 -11.39 2.28
CA VAL A 55 1.25 -10.95 1.03
C VAL A 55 0.98 -9.46 0.73
N ALA A 56 -0.29 -9.03 0.67
CA ALA A 56 -0.62 -7.67 0.27
C ALA A 56 -0.11 -6.56 1.20
N SER A 57 0.23 -6.86 2.48
CA SER A 57 0.86 -5.88 3.37
C SER A 57 2.20 -5.37 2.82
N HIS A 58 2.92 -6.18 2.04
CA HIS A 58 4.13 -5.74 1.34
C HIS A 58 3.83 -4.65 0.28
N VAL A 59 2.71 -4.79 -0.44
CA VAL A 59 2.27 -3.78 -1.41
C VAL A 59 1.87 -2.50 -0.70
N VAL A 60 1.13 -2.58 0.41
CA VAL A 60 0.75 -1.39 1.21
C VAL A 60 1.97 -0.65 1.72
N ARG A 61 3.00 -1.36 2.22
CA ARG A 61 4.27 -0.73 2.63
C ARG A 61 4.99 -0.07 1.46
N CYS A 62 4.99 -0.70 0.29
CA CYS A 62 5.58 -0.13 -0.91
C CYS A 62 4.83 1.13 -1.37
N ALA A 63 3.50 1.14 -1.25
CA ALA A 63 2.68 2.31 -1.57
C ALA A 63 2.89 3.44 -0.55
N LEU A 64 3.07 3.13 0.73
CA LEU A 64 3.47 4.12 1.73
C LEU A 64 4.86 4.70 1.46
N ALA A 65 5.81 3.91 0.96
CA ALA A 65 7.17 4.38 0.69
C ALA A 65 7.32 5.13 -0.65
N HIS A 66 6.52 4.78 -1.66
CA HIS A 66 6.70 5.26 -3.04
C HIS A 66 5.46 5.94 -3.63
N GLY A 67 4.32 5.97 -2.94
CA GLY A 67 3.13 6.70 -3.36
C GLY A 67 3.36 8.23 -3.39
N ALA A 68 2.48 8.99 -4.02
CA ALA A 68 2.52 10.46 -3.92
C ALA A 68 2.19 10.91 -2.49
N ALA A 69 2.50 12.16 -2.12
CA ALA A 69 2.27 12.65 -0.76
C ALA A 69 0.77 12.59 -0.40
N GLU A 70 -0.09 12.92 -1.35
CA GLU A 70 -1.54 12.86 -1.22
C GLU A 70 -2.01 11.42 -0.98
N ASP A 71 -1.50 10.46 -1.76
CA ASP A 71 -1.83 9.03 -1.60
C ASP A 71 -1.39 8.49 -0.23
N ARG A 72 -0.18 8.87 0.22
CA ARG A 72 0.33 8.48 1.53
C ARG A 72 -0.55 9.00 2.65
N GLN A 73 -0.97 10.27 2.56
CA GLN A 73 -1.86 10.86 3.54
C GLN A 73 -3.21 10.13 3.57
N HIS A 74 -3.79 9.81 2.41
CA HIS A 74 -5.01 9.01 2.33
C HIS A 74 -4.86 7.63 2.99
N PHE A 75 -3.73 6.94 2.80
CA PHE A 75 -3.46 5.68 3.50
C PHE A 75 -3.34 5.86 5.01
N VAL A 76 -2.64 6.91 5.47
CA VAL A 76 -2.50 7.22 6.90
C VAL A 76 -3.87 7.45 7.53
N ASP A 77 -4.70 8.27 6.89
CA ASP A 77 -6.04 8.61 7.37
C ASP A 77 -6.93 7.37 7.41
N ALA A 78 -6.94 6.58 6.33
CA ALA A 78 -7.72 5.34 6.26
C ALA A 78 -7.29 4.31 7.32
N LEU A 79 -5.98 4.17 7.58
CA LEU A 79 -5.45 3.27 8.60
C LEU A 79 -5.79 3.74 10.03
N ARG A 80 -5.87 5.06 10.25
CA ARG A 80 -6.15 5.67 11.56
C ARG A 80 -7.63 5.96 11.81
N ALA A 81 -8.49 5.77 10.82
CA ALA A 81 -9.92 6.09 10.89
C ALA A 81 -10.63 5.44 12.10
N ASN A 82 -10.20 4.24 12.50
CA ASN A 82 -10.68 3.55 13.70
C ASN A 82 -9.51 3.27 14.65
N ALA A 83 -9.52 3.92 15.83
CA ALA A 83 -8.44 3.79 16.81
C ALA A 83 -8.29 2.36 17.36
N GLY A 84 -9.40 1.62 17.51
CA GLY A 84 -9.38 0.22 17.94
C GLY A 84 -8.74 -0.67 16.89
N GLU A 85 -9.18 -0.56 15.64
CA GLU A 85 -8.58 -1.32 14.53
C GLU A 85 -7.11 -0.96 14.30
N PHE A 86 -6.74 0.31 14.46
CA PHE A 86 -5.36 0.74 14.34
C PHE A 86 -4.48 0.16 15.45
N ALA A 87 -4.98 0.13 16.70
CA ALA A 87 -4.28 -0.49 17.82
C ALA A 87 -4.07 -2.00 17.60
N GLU A 88 -5.09 -2.71 17.11
CA GLU A 88 -4.96 -4.11 16.71
C GLU A 88 -3.93 -4.29 15.58
N LEU A 89 -4.00 -3.45 14.55
CA LEU A 89 -3.08 -3.50 13.42
C LEU A 89 -1.63 -3.35 13.88
N ALA A 90 -1.37 -2.47 14.86
CA ALA A 90 -0.04 -2.26 15.42
C ALA A 90 0.53 -3.48 16.15
N HIS A 91 -0.32 -4.38 16.66
CA HIS A 91 0.08 -5.64 17.31
C HIS A 91 -0.06 -6.85 16.38
N HIS A 92 -0.57 -6.64 15.17
CA HIS A 92 -0.79 -7.70 14.20
C HIS A 92 0.52 -8.22 13.58
N HIS A 93 0.57 -9.53 13.28
CA HIS A 93 1.76 -10.21 12.76
C HIS A 93 2.35 -9.55 11.50
N CYS A 94 1.51 -9.12 10.55
CA CYS A 94 1.94 -8.34 9.38
C CYS A 94 1.69 -6.83 9.53
N GLY A 95 0.63 -6.45 10.25
CA GLY A 95 0.17 -5.07 10.32
C GLY A 95 1.14 -4.16 11.06
N SER A 96 1.85 -4.70 12.06
CA SER A 96 2.86 -3.97 12.82
C SER A 96 3.97 -3.41 11.92
N PHE A 97 4.35 -4.13 10.85
CA PHE A 97 5.31 -3.66 9.87
C PHE A 97 4.77 -2.52 9.01
N VAL A 98 3.48 -2.54 8.68
CA VAL A 98 2.80 -1.43 7.97
C VAL A 98 2.79 -0.19 8.84
N VAL A 99 2.41 -0.32 10.12
CA VAL A 99 2.40 0.80 11.07
C VAL A 99 3.79 1.38 11.29
N ARG A 100 4.83 0.53 11.35
CA ARG A 100 6.23 0.99 11.45
C ARG A 100 6.67 1.77 10.20
N GLU A 101 6.33 1.30 9.00
CA GLU A 101 6.64 2.01 7.75
C GLU A 101 5.90 3.35 7.70
N MET A 102 4.61 3.36 8.02
CA MET A 102 3.80 4.58 8.08
C MET A 102 4.44 5.63 9.02
N ARG A 103 4.87 5.22 10.23
CA ARG A 103 5.55 6.11 11.18
C ARG A 103 6.90 6.61 10.67
N ARG A 104 7.61 5.81 9.87
CA ARG A 104 8.90 6.18 9.29
C ARG A 104 8.73 7.26 8.24
N GLU A 105 7.75 7.12 7.34
CA GLU A 105 7.53 8.10 6.27
C GLU A 105 7.02 9.43 6.82
N LEU A 106 6.10 9.42 7.80
CA LEU A 106 5.66 10.64 8.49
C LEU A 106 6.80 11.40 9.19
N ARG A 107 7.83 10.70 9.67
CA ARG A 107 9.01 11.34 10.28
C ARG A 107 9.93 11.99 9.26
N LYS A 108 10.03 11.42 8.05
CA LYS A 108 10.85 11.98 6.97
C LYS A 108 10.25 13.26 6.41
N GLU A 109 8.92 13.37 6.36
CA GLU A 109 8.23 14.56 5.86
C GLU A 109 8.30 15.75 6.83
N ALA A 110 8.60 15.49 8.10
CA ALA A 110 8.76 16.52 9.14
C ALA A 110 10.20 17.08 9.24
N GLN A 111 11.12 16.58 8.43
CA GLN A 111 12.54 17.01 8.34
C GLN A 111 12.81 17.68 7.00
#